data_AF-A0A518HSK7-F1
#
_entry.id   AF-A0A518HSK7-F1
#
_cell.length_a   1.000
_cell.length_b   1.000
_cell.length_c   1.000
_cell.angle_alpha   90.00
_cell.angle_beta   90.00
_cell.angle_gamma   90.00
#
_symmetry.space_group_name_H-M   'P 1'
#
loop_
_entity.id
_entity.type
_entity.pdbx_description
1 polymer ?
#
loop_
_entity_poly.entity_id
_entity_poly.type
_entity_poly.pdbx_seq_one_letter_code
_entity_poly.pdbx_strand_id
1 'polypeptide(L)'
;MNSKTIVLALLINTLISLSASAQELDTFGGFTDIKGKKTGFFHTQKIDGRWWLVTPEGHGFFGIGLSHPVTGFSRDTVTYSYRGNQEAWLRDGIKKMRELGYNCVWSGPYSTERARFGYVDYELAERVYREEKIPHAIHVPLIKHQVELKPGEKRPDVFSDEYATFVQENVTRYVTPNKDNPWIMGYYYGFGSFMRSGLWINETLDREPGSPGRQYLISVLEKRYDGDIQKLNTVYGKDYQSFDDLRQKGGIAYPAGYFTYSKNKNIAADQEALIAEIVVQVNRLGHTEIRKVDSNHMVLGCYVKGVTYSAELWNRITPYIDVLAPQHFSETHKINPVVETTGLPALLSDQVFGNVYPEALLRLGRTPGPVPDHLDRRVLYHLLSRRLAADPDFIGVSFCACLHDNSHTVAAYDRGQPGFFTIDNEPRSRTIDTVIKENDYIYEQVRRPMNETAIKRLDDEYHETNAHYRAISGQRTRFLQQTNR
;
A
#
# COMPACT_ATOMS: atom_id res chain seq x y z
N MET A 1 10.54 -45.04 -70.40
CA MET A 1 10.04 -44.70 -69.04
C MET A 1 11.20 -44.75 -68.06
N ASN A 2 11.20 -43.82 -67.11
CA ASN A 2 12.12 -43.65 -65.97
C ASN A 2 13.46 -42.98 -66.29
N SER A 3 13.95 -42.01 -65.54
CA SER A 3 13.34 -40.96 -64.71
C SER A 3 14.51 -40.00 -64.41
N LYS A 4 14.31 -38.70 -64.61
CA LYS A 4 15.33 -37.67 -64.33
C LYS A 4 15.47 -37.51 -62.81
N THR A 5 16.65 -37.81 -62.25
CA THR A 5 16.95 -37.49 -60.85
C THR A 5 17.46 -36.05 -60.77
N ILE A 6 16.59 -35.15 -60.33
CA ILE A 6 16.93 -33.80 -59.91
C ILE A 6 17.50 -33.90 -58.49
N VAL A 7 18.77 -33.53 -58.32
CA VAL A 7 19.37 -33.34 -56.99
C VAL A 7 18.90 -31.99 -56.48
N LEU A 8 17.92 -32.02 -55.57
CA LEU A 8 17.41 -30.84 -54.87
C LEU A 8 18.41 -30.51 -53.74
N ALA A 9 19.18 -29.43 -53.91
CA ALA A 9 19.97 -28.86 -52.83
C ALA A 9 19.01 -28.26 -51.78
N LEU A 10 18.90 -28.91 -50.62
CA LEU A 10 18.25 -28.31 -49.45
C LEU A 10 19.15 -27.20 -48.91
N LEU A 11 18.83 -25.95 -49.25
CA LEU A 11 19.25 -24.77 -48.49
C LEU A 11 18.54 -24.83 -47.12
N ILE A 12 19.25 -25.35 -46.12
CA ILE A 12 18.86 -25.19 -44.72
C ILE A 12 19.12 -23.73 -44.37
N ASN A 13 18.06 -22.91 -44.41
CA ASN A 13 18.05 -21.61 -43.75
C ASN A 13 18.12 -21.85 -42.24
N THR A 14 19.33 -21.81 -41.69
CA THR A 14 19.55 -21.62 -40.26
C THR A 14 19.05 -20.21 -39.91
N LEU A 15 17.77 -20.14 -39.50
CA LEU A 15 17.27 -19.06 -38.69
C LEU A 15 18.13 -19.02 -37.42
N ILE A 16 19.10 -18.11 -37.41
CA ILE A 16 19.75 -17.66 -36.19
C ILE A 16 18.61 -17.07 -35.36
N SER A 17 18.13 -17.82 -34.37
CA SER A 17 17.35 -17.26 -33.28
C SER A 17 18.16 -16.08 -32.75
N LEU A 18 17.67 -14.87 -32.98
CA LEU A 18 18.04 -13.70 -32.20
C LEU A 18 17.71 -14.09 -30.76
N SER A 19 18.72 -14.56 -30.04
CA SER A 19 18.69 -14.61 -28.58
C SER A 19 18.36 -13.19 -28.14
N ALA A 20 17.14 -13.01 -27.63
CA ALA A 20 16.77 -11.82 -26.90
C ALA A 20 17.92 -11.55 -25.93
N SER A 21 18.54 -10.37 -26.04
CA SER A 21 19.56 -9.91 -25.10
C SER A 21 19.08 -10.27 -23.70
N ALA A 22 19.80 -11.15 -23.00
CA ALA A 22 19.60 -11.31 -21.57
C ALA A 22 19.65 -9.89 -21.01
N GLN A 23 18.54 -9.45 -20.44
CA GLN A 23 18.36 -8.05 -20.11
C GLN A 23 19.37 -7.70 -19.03
N GLU A 24 20.33 -6.82 -19.32
CA GLU A 24 21.34 -6.44 -18.35
C GLU A 24 20.67 -5.55 -17.29
N LEU A 25 20.55 -6.10 -16.09
CA LEU A 25 20.10 -5.39 -14.90
C LEU A 25 21.30 -4.97 -14.09
N ASP A 26 21.18 -3.83 -13.42
CA ASP A 26 22.18 -3.42 -12.45
C ASP A 26 22.07 -4.21 -11.14
N THR A 27 22.98 -3.95 -10.19
CA THR A 27 23.03 -4.65 -8.90
C THR A 27 21.69 -4.62 -8.16
N PHE A 28 20.89 -3.58 -8.33
CA PHE A 28 19.63 -3.34 -7.62
C PHE A 28 18.40 -3.79 -8.44
N GLY A 29 18.59 -4.39 -9.62
CA GLY A 29 17.52 -4.82 -10.51
C GLY A 29 17.01 -3.74 -11.47
N GLY A 30 17.74 -2.64 -11.63
CA GLY A 30 17.43 -1.55 -12.55
C GLY A 30 17.79 -1.85 -14.00
N PHE A 31 16.99 -1.34 -14.93
CA PHE A 31 17.14 -1.43 -16.37
C PHE A 31 18.34 -0.61 -16.86
N THR A 32 19.43 -1.26 -17.24
CA THR A 32 20.66 -0.54 -17.64
C THR A 32 20.49 0.30 -18.91
N ASP A 33 19.47 0.06 -19.73
CA ASP A 33 19.10 0.87 -20.89
C ASP A 33 18.34 2.16 -20.51
N ILE A 34 17.72 2.21 -19.32
CA ILE A 34 17.00 3.38 -18.82
C ILE A 34 17.92 4.19 -17.91
N LYS A 35 18.54 5.25 -18.42
CA LYS A 35 19.52 6.06 -17.67
C LYS A 35 18.86 7.21 -16.90
N GLY A 36 18.93 7.14 -15.57
CA GLY A 36 18.58 8.22 -14.65
C GLY A 36 19.81 8.86 -14.01
N LYS A 37 19.59 9.74 -13.04
CA LYS A 37 20.68 10.37 -12.27
C LYS A 37 21.26 9.37 -11.27
N LYS A 38 22.57 9.18 -11.24
CA LYS A 38 23.23 8.36 -10.21
C LYS A 38 23.41 9.16 -8.91
N THR A 39 22.63 8.84 -7.87
CA THR A 39 22.69 9.52 -6.55
C THR A 39 23.29 8.65 -5.45
N GLY A 40 23.42 7.33 -5.68
CA GLY A 40 23.77 6.36 -4.63
C GLY A 40 22.57 5.86 -3.81
N PHE A 41 21.36 6.36 -4.08
CA PHE A 41 20.13 5.97 -3.38
C PHE A 41 18.94 5.87 -4.32
N PHE A 42 17.92 5.10 -3.93
CA PHE A 42 16.65 5.09 -4.65
C PHE A 42 15.99 6.48 -4.62
N HIS A 43 15.53 6.95 -5.77
CA HIS A 43 14.75 8.19 -5.91
C HIS A 43 13.80 8.07 -7.09
N THR A 44 12.99 9.10 -7.33
CA THR A 44 12.06 9.14 -8.47
C THR A 44 12.57 10.06 -9.56
N GLN A 45 12.34 9.69 -10.82
CA GLN A 45 12.65 10.53 -11.96
C GLN A 45 11.68 10.24 -13.11
N LYS A 46 11.22 11.30 -13.78
CA LYS A 46 10.52 11.17 -15.06
C LYS A 46 11.54 11.10 -16.19
N ILE A 47 11.54 10.00 -16.95
CA ILE A 47 12.46 9.71 -18.06
C ILE A 47 11.59 9.36 -19.27
N ASP A 48 11.76 10.09 -20.37
CA ASP A 48 11.03 9.90 -21.62
C ASP A 48 9.50 9.82 -21.44
N GLY A 49 8.96 10.69 -20.60
CA GLY A 49 7.52 10.80 -20.34
C GLY A 49 6.97 9.78 -19.35
N ARG A 50 7.76 8.80 -18.88
CA ARG A 50 7.37 7.83 -17.85
C ARG A 50 8.06 8.12 -16.51
N TRP A 51 7.32 7.97 -15.41
CA TRP A 51 7.91 7.94 -14.08
C TRP A 51 8.59 6.61 -13.79
N TRP A 52 9.78 6.71 -13.21
CA TRP A 52 10.60 5.59 -12.76
C TRP A 52 11.02 5.79 -11.31
N LEU A 53 11.24 4.68 -10.60
CA LEU A 53 12.27 4.68 -9.57
C LEU A 53 13.61 4.65 -10.28
N VAL A 54 14.63 5.24 -9.67
CA VAL A 54 15.99 5.18 -10.17
C VAL A 54 16.83 4.56 -9.07
N THR A 55 17.56 3.50 -9.41
CA THR A 55 18.44 2.77 -8.50
C THR A 55 19.61 3.63 -8.02
N PRO A 56 20.30 3.21 -6.96
CA PRO A 56 21.58 3.80 -6.55
C PRO A 56 22.63 3.93 -7.66
N GLU A 57 22.61 3.06 -8.67
CA GLU A 57 23.53 3.10 -9.81
C GLU A 57 23.09 4.04 -10.95
N GLY A 58 21.89 4.61 -10.86
CA GLY A 58 21.36 5.56 -11.84
C GLY A 58 20.56 4.90 -12.96
N HIS A 59 19.91 3.77 -12.72
CA HIS A 59 19.12 3.06 -13.73
C HIS A 59 17.64 3.01 -13.37
N GLY A 60 16.76 3.07 -14.36
CA GLY A 60 15.31 2.99 -14.15
C GLY A 60 14.91 1.66 -13.52
N PHE A 61 13.98 1.68 -12.58
CA PHE A 61 13.49 0.53 -11.83
C PHE A 61 11.97 0.63 -11.71
N PHE A 62 11.29 -0.50 -11.82
CA PHE A 62 9.86 -0.61 -11.54
C PHE A 62 9.66 -1.64 -10.44
N GLY A 63 9.15 -1.20 -9.29
CA GLY A 63 9.07 -2.02 -8.09
C GLY A 63 7.83 -2.90 -8.07
N ILE A 64 7.99 -4.20 -8.32
CA ILE A 64 6.95 -5.22 -8.19
C ILE A 64 7.15 -5.93 -6.84
N GLY A 65 6.29 -5.61 -5.87
CA GLY A 65 6.42 -6.11 -4.50
C GLY A 65 5.21 -6.87 -3.99
N LEU A 66 5.43 -7.57 -2.88
CA LEU A 66 4.41 -8.27 -2.10
C LEU A 66 4.24 -7.55 -0.75
N SER A 67 3.00 -7.24 -0.34
CA SER A 67 2.77 -6.38 0.84
C SER A 67 3.02 -7.08 2.19
N HIS A 68 2.82 -8.40 2.30
CA HIS A 68 2.86 -9.08 3.60
C HIS A 68 3.62 -10.41 3.56
N PRO A 69 4.87 -10.44 3.03
CA PRO A 69 5.65 -11.67 2.98
C PRO A 69 6.00 -12.21 4.37
N VAL A 70 6.11 -11.32 5.36
CA VAL A 70 6.48 -11.63 6.74
C VAL A 70 5.38 -11.12 7.66
N THR A 71 4.79 -12.01 8.44
CA THR A 71 3.64 -11.71 9.28
C THR A 71 3.54 -12.70 10.43
N GLY A 72 3.03 -12.28 11.58
CA GLY A 72 2.76 -13.15 12.71
C GLY A 72 1.71 -14.23 12.41
N PHE A 73 0.90 -14.02 11.38
CA PHE A 73 -0.06 -15.01 10.87
C PHE A 73 0.61 -16.27 10.28
N SER A 74 1.90 -16.23 9.93
CA SER A 74 2.62 -17.38 9.38
C SER A 74 3.19 -18.31 10.46
N ARG A 75 2.87 -18.10 11.74
CA ARG A 75 3.39 -18.91 12.86
C ARG A 75 3.26 -20.42 12.64
N ASP A 76 2.10 -20.86 12.16
CA ASP A 76 1.85 -22.28 11.94
C ASP A 76 2.71 -22.82 10.80
N THR A 77 2.80 -22.10 9.68
CA THR A 77 3.74 -22.45 8.59
C THR A 77 5.17 -22.54 9.09
N VAL A 78 5.64 -21.57 9.87
CA VAL A 78 7.01 -21.59 10.40
C VAL A 78 7.22 -22.77 11.34
N THR A 79 6.23 -23.08 12.18
CA THR A 79 6.28 -24.22 13.12
C THR A 79 6.34 -25.55 12.38
N TYR A 80 5.43 -25.79 11.43
CA TYR A 80 5.29 -27.10 10.79
C TYR A 80 6.24 -27.29 9.60
N SER A 81 6.37 -26.28 8.73
CA SER A 81 7.15 -26.38 7.49
C SER A 81 8.64 -26.05 7.68
N TYR A 82 8.97 -25.19 8.66
CA TYR A 82 10.34 -24.77 8.94
C TYR A 82 10.85 -25.23 10.31
N ARG A 83 10.09 -26.08 11.03
CA ARG A 83 10.45 -26.60 12.36
C ARG A 83 10.77 -25.50 13.37
N GLY A 84 10.07 -24.37 13.28
CA GLY A 84 10.28 -23.19 14.12
C GLY A 84 11.46 -22.29 13.71
N ASN A 85 12.19 -22.62 12.63
CA ASN A 85 13.34 -21.84 12.19
C ASN A 85 12.90 -20.60 11.39
N GLN A 86 12.85 -19.44 12.07
CA GLN A 86 12.48 -18.16 11.44
C GLN A 86 13.49 -17.70 10.38
N GLU A 87 14.80 -17.96 10.55
CA GLU A 87 15.80 -17.54 9.57
C GLU A 87 15.63 -18.29 8.25
N ALA A 88 15.41 -19.61 8.31
CA ALA A 88 15.12 -20.42 7.14
C ALA A 88 13.83 -19.97 6.43
N TRP A 89 12.79 -19.64 7.19
CA TRP A 89 11.54 -19.08 6.64
C TRP A 89 11.74 -17.74 5.94
N LEU A 90 12.48 -16.81 6.55
CA LEU A 90 12.75 -15.49 5.96
C LEU A 90 13.54 -15.60 4.66
N ARG A 91 14.63 -16.39 4.64
CA ARG A 91 15.46 -16.59 3.45
C ARG A 91 14.70 -17.31 2.33
N ASP A 92 14.01 -18.39 2.65
CA ASP A 92 13.19 -19.11 1.66
C ASP A 92 12.03 -18.24 1.16
N GLY A 93 11.47 -17.40 2.03
CA GLY A 93 10.45 -16.42 1.65
C GLY A 93 10.95 -15.42 0.61
N ILE A 94 12.15 -14.85 0.81
CA ILE A 94 12.81 -13.96 -0.16
C ILE A 94 13.13 -14.70 -1.46
N LYS A 95 13.64 -15.94 -1.37
CA LYS A 95 13.88 -16.80 -2.54
C LYS A 95 12.61 -17.00 -3.36
N LYS A 96 11.50 -17.38 -2.71
CA LYS A 96 10.19 -17.57 -3.36
C LYS A 96 9.64 -16.29 -3.97
N MET A 97 9.81 -15.14 -3.30
CA MET A 97 9.42 -13.86 -3.88
C MET A 97 10.17 -13.59 -5.19
N ARG A 98 11.50 -13.82 -5.22
CA ARG A 98 12.30 -13.69 -6.45
C ARG A 98 11.85 -14.65 -7.54
N GLU A 99 11.62 -15.92 -7.19
CA GLU A 99 11.11 -16.94 -8.12
C GLU A 99 9.73 -16.60 -8.69
N LEU A 100 8.91 -15.86 -7.94
CA LEU A 100 7.61 -15.34 -8.37
C LEU A 100 7.70 -14.06 -9.22
N GLY A 101 8.90 -13.52 -9.46
CA GLY A 101 9.11 -12.27 -10.19
C GLY A 101 8.92 -11.00 -9.35
N TYR A 102 8.81 -11.10 -8.02
CA TYR A 102 8.86 -9.93 -7.14
C TYR A 102 10.32 -9.47 -6.95
N ASN A 103 10.57 -8.19 -7.13
CA ASN A 103 11.91 -7.59 -7.09
C ASN A 103 12.13 -6.65 -5.91
N CYS A 104 11.11 -6.36 -5.10
CA CYS A 104 11.22 -5.52 -3.92
C CYS A 104 10.13 -5.79 -2.88
N VAL A 105 10.20 -5.12 -1.73
CA VAL A 105 9.18 -5.19 -0.67
C VAL A 105 8.84 -3.79 -0.15
N TRP A 106 7.70 -3.24 -0.58
CA TRP A 106 7.23 -1.89 -0.22
C TRP A 106 6.76 -1.74 1.23
N SER A 107 6.52 -2.85 1.93
CA SER A 107 6.14 -2.89 3.34
C SER A 107 7.33 -3.10 4.29
N GLY A 108 8.53 -3.27 3.75
CA GLY A 108 9.69 -3.68 4.53
C GLY A 108 9.65 -5.13 5.00
N PRO A 109 10.67 -5.55 5.78
CA PRO A 109 10.75 -6.92 6.26
C PRO A 109 9.55 -7.27 7.14
N TYR A 110 8.86 -6.29 7.74
CA TYR A 110 7.63 -6.49 8.47
C TYR A 110 6.92 -5.14 8.68
N SER A 111 5.65 -5.21 9.08
CA SER A 111 4.87 -4.06 9.52
C SER A 111 4.23 -4.37 10.90
N THR A 112 4.05 -3.35 11.75
CA THR A 112 3.67 -3.59 13.15
C THR A 112 2.27 -4.19 13.26
N GLU A 113 1.35 -3.85 12.36
CA GLU A 113 0.00 -4.40 12.32
C GLU A 113 -0.06 -5.88 11.90
N ARG A 114 0.96 -6.33 11.15
CA ARG A 114 1.13 -7.72 10.72
C ARG A 114 1.95 -8.54 11.71
N ALA A 115 2.80 -7.90 12.51
CA ALA A 115 3.60 -8.55 13.54
C ALA A 115 3.07 -8.39 14.96
N ARG A 116 1.90 -7.76 15.14
CA ARG A 116 1.27 -7.40 16.44
C ARG A 116 1.14 -8.51 17.49
N PHE A 117 1.30 -9.78 17.12
CA PHE A 117 1.22 -10.93 18.03
C PHE A 117 2.60 -11.40 18.56
N GLY A 118 3.66 -10.63 18.31
CA GLY A 118 4.99 -10.86 18.90
C GLY A 118 5.67 -12.15 18.45
N TYR A 119 5.33 -12.68 17.26
CA TYR A 119 5.97 -13.89 16.73
C TYR A 119 7.22 -13.60 15.91
N VAL A 120 7.17 -12.58 15.06
CA VAL A 120 8.24 -12.25 14.13
C VAL A 120 9.41 -11.66 14.90
N ASP A 121 10.59 -12.24 14.72
CA ASP A 121 11.84 -11.66 15.21
C ASP A 121 12.28 -10.51 14.29
N TYR A 122 12.20 -9.28 14.82
CA TYR A 122 12.46 -8.06 14.06
C TYR A 122 13.93 -7.87 13.69
N GLU A 123 14.83 -8.10 14.64
CA GLU A 123 16.27 -7.94 14.41
C GLU A 123 16.76 -8.98 13.39
N LEU A 124 16.24 -10.21 13.49
CA LEU A 124 16.52 -11.26 12.51
C LEU A 124 15.98 -10.90 11.12
N ALA A 125 14.73 -10.42 11.01
CA ALA A 125 14.14 -10.06 9.74
C ALA A 125 14.89 -8.91 9.06
N GLU A 126 15.28 -7.87 9.80
CA GLU A 126 16.10 -6.76 9.31
C GLU A 126 17.48 -7.22 8.86
N ARG A 127 18.13 -8.09 9.65
CA ARG A 127 19.44 -8.67 9.30
C ARG A 127 19.36 -9.49 8.01
N VAL A 128 18.39 -10.40 7.90
CA VAL A 128 18.21 -11.26 6.72
C VAL A 128 17.94 -10.41 5.47
N TYR A 129 17.05 -9.40 5.54
CA TYR A 129 16.78 -8.53 4.38
C TYR A 129 18.02 -7.74 3.93
N ARG A 130 18.85 -7.29 4.88
CA ARG A 130 20.13 -6.63 4.58
C ARG A 130 21.12 -7.58 3.91
N GLU A 131 21.28 -8.78 4.44
CA GLU A 131 22.19 -9.80 3.91
C GLU A 131 21.76 -10.31 2.53
N GLU A 132 20.45 -10.51 2.35
CA GLU A 132 19.87 -10.97 1.10
C GLU A 132 19.87 -9.89 0.02
N LYS A 133 20.09 -8.61 0.35
CA LYS A 133 20.15 -7.51 -0.64
C LYS A 133 18.89 -7.46 -1.51
N ILE A 134 17.74 -7.30 -0.86
CA ILE A 134 16.46 -7.06 -1.54
C ILE A 134 16.08 -5.58 -1.36
N PRO A 135 15.72 -4.83 -2.41
CA PRO A 135 15.19 -3.48 -2.27
C PRO A 135 13.92 -3.49 -1.41
N HIS A 136 13.86 -2.69 -0.35
CA HIS A 136 12.69 -2.66 0.53
C HIS A 136 12.49 -1.30 1.20
N ALA A 137 11.24 -0.96 1.54
CA ALA A 137 10.94 0.19 2.38
C ALA A 137 11.10 -0.16 3.86
N ILE A 138 11.09 0.82 4.76
CA ILE A 138 11.08 0.61 6.21
C ILE A 138 9.83 1.25 6.81
N HIS A 139 9.16 0.49 7.68
CA HIS A 139 8.03 0.99 8.45
C HIS A 139 8.54 1.85 9.61
N VAL A 140 8.16 3.13 9.62
CA VAL A 140 8.37 4.04 10.75
C VAL A 140 6.99 4.28 11.37
N PRO A 141 6.58 3.55 12.42
CA PRO A 141 5.20 3.49 12.87
C PRO A 141 4.78 4.77 13.60
N LEU A 142 4.49 5.83 12.83
CA LEU A 142 4.01 7.11 13.36
C LEU A 142 2.50 7.10 13.62
N ILE A 143 1.81 6.10 13.06
CA ILE A 143 0.38 5.87 13.21
C ILE A 143 0.14 4.38 13.44
N LYS A 144 -0.52 4.05 14.54
CA LYS A 144 -1.04 2.69 14.74
C LYS A 144 -2.17 2.40 13.76
N HIS A 145 -2.11 1.25 13.11
CA HIS A 145 -3.26 0.69 12.42
C HIS A 145 -4.37 0.41 13.45
N GLN A 146 -5.62 0.55 13.04
CA GLN A 146 -6.79 0.30 13.93
C GLN A 146 -6.84 -1.09 14.57
N VAL A 147 -6.10 -2.08 14.07
CA VAL A 147 -6.08 -3.45 14.61
C VAL A 147 -5.06 -3.61 15.73
N GLU A 148 -4.17 -2.63 15.87
CA GLU A 148 -3.17 -2.55 16.92
C GLU A 148 -3.72 -1.82 18.15
N LEU A 149 -4.76 -1.00 17.96
CA LEU A 149 -5.41 -0.28 19.06
C LEU A 149 -6.10 -1.25 20.00
N LYS A 150 -5.77 -1.15 21.29
CA LYS A 150 -6.45 -1.89 22.35
C LYS A 150 -7.86 -1.33 22.56
N PRO A 151 -8.82 -2.12 23.05
CA PRO A 151 -10.13 -1.61 23.44
C PRO A 151 -10.00 -0.41 24.39
N GLY A 152 -10.59 0.74 24.02
CA GLY A 152 -10.52 1.98 24.80
C GLY A 152 -9.26 2.83 24.57
N GLU A 153 -8.27 2.35 23.81
CA GLU A 153 -7.09 3.14 23.46
C GLU A 153 -7.46 4.27 22.49
N LYS A 154 -7.18 5.52 22.87
CA LYS A 154 -7.27 6.68 21.99
C LYS A 154 -5.99 6.83 21.18
N ARG A 155 -6.10 7.32 19.95
CA ARG A 155 -4.94 7.69 19.13
C ARG A 155 -4.18 8.85 19.77
N PRO A 156 -2.88 9.05 19.48
CA PRO A 156 -2.12 10.18 20.02
C PRO A 156 -2.67 11.53 19.56
N ASP A 157 -2.40 12.58 20.34
CA ASP A 157 -2.67 13.97 19.92
C ASP A 157 -1.53 14.40 19.00
N VAL A 158 -1.77 14.48 17.69
CA VAL A 158 -0.68 14.75 16.74
C VAL A 158 -0.08 16.15 16.87
N PHE A 159 -0.70 17.01 17.68
CA PHE A 159 -0.26 18.38 17.95
C PHE A 159 0.47 18.53 19.30
N SER A 160 0.63 17.46 20.08
CA SER A 160 1.30 17.52 21.39
C SER A 160 2.81 17.28 21.31
N ASP A 161 3.53 17.78 22.33
CA ASP A 161 4.96 17.51 22.51
C ASP A 161 5.26 16.03 22.78
N GLU A 162 4.30 15.31 23.39
CA GLU A 162 4.37 13.86 23.57
C GLU A 162 4.42 13.14 22.21
N TYR A 163 3.57 13.54 21.25
CA TYR A 163 3.63 12.98 19.91
C TYR A 163 4.90 13.39 19.16
N ALA A 164 5.39 14.62 19.34
CA ALA A 164 6.67 15.05 18.79
C ALA A 164 7.84 14.16 19.28
N THR A 165 7.87 13.88 20.59
CA THR A 165 8.85 12.97 21.21
C THR A 165 8.71 11.55 20.65
N PHE A 166 7.48 11.04 20.56
CA PHE A 166 7.21 9.73 19.96
C PHE A 166 7.70 9.61 18.52
N VAL A 167 7.52 10.65 17.69
CA VAL A 167 8.05 10.65 16.31
C VAL A 167 9.58 10.62 16.31
N GLN A 168 10.23 11.43 17.15
CA GLN A 168 11.69 11.46 17.27
C GLN A 168 12.28 10.10 17.69
N GLU A 169 11.64 9.42 18.64
CA GLU A 169 12.05 8.09 19.10
C GLU A 169 11.92 7.04 17.98
N ASN A 170 10.82 7.07 17.22
CA ASN A 170 10.64 6.15 16.09
C ASN A 170 11.62 6.42 14.94
N VAL A 171 11.89 7.69 14.62
CA VAL A 171 12.92 8.04 13.63
C VAL A 171 14.29 7.54 14.12
N THR A 172 14.63 7.78 15.38
CA THR A 172 15.89 7.29 15.96
C THR A 172 16.03 5.77 15.85
N ARG A 173 14.95 5.03 16.10
CA ARG A 173 14.92 3.57 16.06
C ARG A 173 15.01 2.99 14.65
N TYR A 174 14.23 3.51 13.70
CA TYR A 174 14.04 2.84 12.41
C TYR A 174 14.84 3.49 11.26
N VAL A 175 15.15 4.79 11.36
CA VAL A 175 15.80 5.57 10.29
C VAL A 175 17.30 5.62 10.49
N THR A 176 17.77 5.99 11.70
CA THR A 176 19.21 6.15 11.99
C THR A 176 20.06 4.93 11.60
N PRO A 177 19.66 3.68 11.88
CA PRO A 177 20.47 2.50 11.52
C PRO A 177 20.51 2.18 10.01
N ASN A 178 19.67 2.87 9.21
CA ASN A 178 19.42 2.58 7.81
C ASN A 178 19.78 3.74 6.86
N LYS A 179 20.13 4.92 7.38
CA LYS A 179 20.35 6.15 6.58
C LYS A 179 21.39 6.04 5.46
N ASP A 180 22.34 5.10 5.60
CA ASP A 180 23.43 4.86 4.63
C ASP A 180 23.25 3.56 3.85
N ASN A 181 22.12 2.85 4.01
CA ASN A 181 21.88 1.55 3.36
C ASN A 181 21.22 1.75 1.98
N PRO A 182 21.93 1.54 0.85
CA PRO A 182 21.41 1.85 -0.49
C PRO A 182 20.29 0.90 -0.94
N TRP A 183 20.02 -0.18 -0.21
CA TRP A 183 18.91 -1.10 -0.50
C TRP A 183 17.57 -0.63 0.06
N ILE A 184 17.57 0.42 0.89
CA ILE A 184 16.32 1.00 1.38
C ILE A 184 15.74 1.90 0.29
N MET A 185 14.47 1.67 -0.05
CA MET A 185 13.76 2.48 -1.03
C MET A 185 13.20 3.76 -0.39
N GLY A 186 12.80 3.70 0.87
CA GLY A 186 12.23 4.82 1.60
C GLY A 186 11.52 4.42 2.89
N TYR A 187 10.93 5.41 3.55
CA TYR A 187 10.23 5.26 4.84
C TYR A 187 8.74 5.52 4.70
N TYR A 188 7.90 4.64 5.25
CA TYR A 188 6.45 4.82 5.27
C TYR A 188 5.89 4.74 6.70
N TYR A 189 4.73 5.35 6.94
CA TYR A 189 4.21 5.59 8.30
C TYR A 189 3.13 4.60 8.78
N GLY A 190 2.49 3.89 7.86
CA GLY A 190 1.46 2.90 8.18
C GLY A 190 0.48 2.62 7.04
N PHE A 191 -0.28 1.54 7.19
CA PHE A 191 -1.33 1.10 6.27
C PHE A 191 -2.72 1.55 6.73
N GLY A 192 -3.58 1.93 5.78
CA GLY A 192 -5.00 2.18 6.03
C GLY A 192 -5.24 3.31 7.05
N SER A 193 -4.31 4.25 7.15
CA SER A 193 -4.42 5.40 8.04
C SER A 193 -5.63 6.26 7.64
N PHE A 194 -6.24 6.95 8.61
CA PHE A 194 -7.29 7.95 8.38
C PHE A 194 -8.61 7.49 7.72
N MET A 195 -8.84 6.18 7.51
CA MET A 195 -10.08 5.67 6.89
C MET A 195 -11.36 6.02 7.67
N ARG A 196 -11.25 6.38 8.95
CA ARG A 196 -12.35 6.83 9.82
C ARG A 196 -12.08 8.28 10.26
N SER A 197 -12.15 9.22 9.31
CA SER A 197 -11.76 10.63 9.54
C SER A 197 -12.49 11.27 10.71
N GLY A 198 -13.81 11.07 10.83
CA GLY A 198 -14.58 11.59 11.95
C GLY A 198 -14.13 11.03 13.30
N LEU A 199 -13.64 9.78 13.38
CA LEU A 199 -13.10 9.24 14.62
C LEU A 199 -11.80 9.95 15.05
N TRP A 200 -10.91 10.26 14.11
CA TRP A 200 -9.68 11.02 14.37
C TRP A 200 -10.00 12.42 14.89
N ILE A 201 -10.96 13.09 14.26
CA ILE A 201 -11.38 14.44 14.66
C ILE A 201 -12.05 14.41 16.04
N ASN A 202 -13.00 13.51 16.25
CA ASN A 202 -13.72 13.40 17.52
C ASN A 202 -12.76 13.08 18.67
N GLU A 203 -11.88 12.09 18.51
CA GLU A 203 -10.89 11.76 19.55
C GLU A 203 -10.03 12.98 19.89
N THR A 204 -9.70 13.83 18.92
CA THR A 204 -8.92 15.06 19.12
C THR A 204 -9.73 16.16 19.83
N LEU A 205 -10.98 16.39 19.43
CA LEU A 205 -11.87 17.39 20.03
C LEU A 205 -12.37 17.00 21.43
N ASP A 206 -12.53 15.70 21.71
CA ASP A 206 -13.01 15.15 22.98
C ASP A 206 -11.91 15.09 24.06
N ARG A 207 -10.72 15.62 23.78
CA ARG A 207 -9.66 15.78 24.78
C ARG A 207 -9.99 16.89 25.77
N GLU A 208 -9.31 16.89 26.91
CA GLU A 208 -9.52 17.90 27.96
C GLU A 208 -9.30 19.33 27.42
N PRO A 209 -10.07 20.31 27.91
CA PRO A 209 -9.84 21.72 27.58
C PRO A 209 -8.38 22.12 27.82
N GLY A 210 -7.79 22.84 26.86
CA GLY A 210 -6.37 23.20 26.89
C GLY A 210 -5.44 22.21 26.18
N SER A 211 -5.92 21.01 25.82
CA SER A 211 -5.11 20.07 25.02
C SER A 211 -4.73 20.67 23.65
N PRO A 212 -3.48 20.49 23.17
CA PRO A 212 -2.99 21.11 21.94
C PRO A 212 -3.88 20.85 20.72
N GLY A 213 -4.28 19.60 20.49
CA GLY A 213 -5.09 19.25 19.32
C GLY A 213 -6.49 19.83 19.37
N ARG A 214 -7.13 19.84 20.54
CA ARG A 214 -8.44 20.48 20.73
C ARG A 214 -8.37 21.97 20.44
N GLN A 215 -7.36 22.65 20.99
CA GLN A 215 -7.13 24.08 20.78
C GLN A 215 -6.89 24.38 19.29
N TYR A 216 -6.06 23.57 18.63
CA TYR A 216 -5.72 23.74 17.23
C TYR A 216 -6.95 23.55 16.32
N LEU A 217 -7.66 22.42 16.44
CA LEU A 217 -8.81 22.13 15.58
C LEU A 217 -9.97 23.13 15.77
N ILE A 218 -10.21 23.61 16.99
CA ILE A 218 -11.22 24.64 17.22
C ILE A 218 -10.79 25.99 16.61
N SER A 219 -9.49 26.31 16.63
CA SER A 219 -8.97 27.52 15.98
C SER A 219 -9.10 27.45 14.45
N VAL A 220 -9.03 26.26 13.86
CA VAL A 220 -9.33 26.04 12.44
C VAL A 220 -10.80 26.31 12.14
N LEU A 221 -11.72 25.85 12.99
CA LEU A 221 -13.14 26.21 12.88
C LEU A 221 -13.35 27.71 13.04
N GLU A 222 -12.75 28.33 14.06
CA GLU A 222 -12.82 29.78 14.29
C GLU A 222 -12.43 30.58 13.05
N LYS A 223 -11.30 30.22 12.42
CA LYS A 223 -10.87 30.84 11.17
C LYS A 223 -11.87 30.64 10.03
N ARG A 224 -12.43 29.43 9.88
CA ARG A 224 -13.40 29.11 8.82
C ARG A 224 -14.73 29.84 8.97
N TYR A 225 -15.06 30.28 10.18
CA TYR A 225 -16.25 31.06 10.49
C TYR A 225 -15.96 32.55 10.71
N ASP A 226 -14.75 33.02 10.35
CA ASP A 226 -14.31 34.42 10.52
C ASP A 226 -14.42 34.94 11.96
N GLY A 227 -14.28 34.07 12.96
CA GLY A 227 -14.49 34.41 14.38
C GLY A 227 -15.96 34.56 14.80
N ASP A 228 -16.92 34.34 13.89
CA ASP A 228 -18.35 34.47 14.18
C ASP A 228 -18.94 33.15 14.71
N ILE A 229 -19.06 33.06 16.03
CA ILE A 229 -19.61 31.87 16.69
C ILE A 229 -21.08 31.62 16.33
N GLN A 230 -21.85 32.65 15.94
CA GLN A 230 -23.26 32.50 15.59
C GLN A 230 -23.44 31.80 14.24
N LYS A 231 -22.53 32.04 13.28
CA LYS A 231 -22.48 31.25 12.04
C LYS A 231 -22.21 29.78 12.33
N LEU A 232 -21.27 29.47 13.24
CA LEU A 232 -21.01 28.08 13.65
C LEU A 232 -22.22 27.47 14.35
N ASN A 233 -22.81 28.16 15.32
CA ASN A 233 -24.01 27.74 16.04
C ASN A 233 -25.15 27.37 15.09
N THR A 234 -25.36 28.18 14.05
CA THR A 234 -26.36 27.91 13.00
C THR A 234 -26.08 26.62 12.24
N VAL A 235 -24.82 26.35 11.88
CA VAL A 235 -24.46 25.13 11.13
C VAL A 235 -24.57 23.87 12.00
N TYR A 236 -24.15 23.96 13.26
CA TYR A 236 -24.06 22.79 14.15
C TYR A 236 -25.29 22.61 15.04
N GLY A 237 -26.25 23.54 15.02
CA GLY A 237 -27.41 23.52 15.92
C GLY A 237 -27.01 23.66 17.38
N LYS A 238 -26.14 24.63 17.68
CA LYS A 238 -25.53 24.84 19.00
C LYS A 238 -25.80 26.25 19.53
N ASP A 239 -25.42 26.46 20.79
CA ASP A 239 -25.53 27.73 21.53
C ASP A 239 -24.24 27.93 22.34
N TYR A 240 -23.15 28.18 21.63
CA TYR A 240 -21.91 28.64 22.27
C TYR A 240 -21.88 30.16 22.30
N GLN A 241 -21.38 30.73 23.41
CA GLN A 241 -21.28 32.18 23.59
C GLN A 241 -20.06 32.78 22.85
N SER A 242 -19.00 31.98 22.67
CA SER A 242 -17.77 32.35 21.95
C SER A 242 -17.02 31.08 21.52
N PHE A 243 -15.96 31.22 20.72
CA PHE A 243 -15.07 30.10 20.44
C PHE A 243 -14.33 29.61 21.70
N ASP A 244 -14.07 30.48 22.68
CA ASP A 244 -13.53 30.05 23.98
C ASP A 244 -14.53 29.21 24.77
N ASP A 245 -15.81 29.55 24.70
CA ASP A 245 -16.88 28.72 25.27
C ASP A 245 -16.92 27.33 24.62
N LEU A 246 -16.77 27.25 23.30
CA LEU A 246 -16.61 25.99 22.57
C LEU A 246 -15.32 25.24 23.00
N ARG A 247 -14.19 25.93 23.19
CA ARG A 247 -12.94 25.32 23.68
C ARG A 247 -13.11 24.68 25.05
N GLN A 248 -13.93 25.26 25.93
CA GLN A 248 -14.21 24.70 27.26
C GLN A 248 -15.25 23.58 27.22
N LYS A 249 -16.40 23.81 26.56
CA LYS A 249 -17.53 22.87 26.56
C LYS A 249 -17.37 21.69 25.61
N GLY A 250 -16.79 21.91 24.43
CA GLY A 250 -16.69 20.89 23.38
C GLY A 250 -18.07 20.50 22.86
N GLY A 251 -18.22 19.25 22.40
CA GLY A 251 -19.53 18.71 21.99
C GLY A 251 -19.88 18.88 20.51
N ILE A 252 -18.88 19.17 19.67
CA ILE A 252 -18.96 18.98 18.21
C ILE A 252 -18.47 17.56 17.89
N ALA A 253 -19.21 16.85 17.04
CA ALA A 253 -18.85 15.49 16.63
C ALA A 253 -19.16 15.24 15.15
N TYR A 254 -18.39 14.35 14.56
CA TYR A 254 -18.45 13.95 13.16
C TYR A 254 -18.74 12.44 13.02
N PRO A 255 -19.32 11.98 11.89
CA PRO A 255 -19.55 10.56 11.66
C PRO A 255 -18.27 9.73 11.73
N ALA A 256 -18.21 8.76 12.65
CA ALA A 256 -17.03 7.94 12.88
C ALA A 256 -16.94 6.68 12.00
N GLY A 257 -17.79 6.54 10.99
CA GLY A 257 -17.80 5.40 10.06
C GLY A 257 -16.59 5.38 9.12
N TYR A 258 -16.37 4.26 8.42
CA TYR A 258 -15.35 4.21 7.37
C TYR A 258 -15.79 5.07 6.18
N PHE A 259 -14.89 5.94 5.71
CA PHE A 259 -15.10 6.82 4.55
C PHE A 259 -16.41 7.61 4.64
N THR A 260 -16.84 7.93 5.87
CA THR A 260 -18.16 8.53 6.13
C THR A 260 -17.99 10.01 6.45
N TYR A 261 -18.75 10.84 5.74
CA TYR A 261 -18.85 12.28 5.97
C TYR A 261 -20.27 12.65 6.38
N SER A 262 -20.42 13.82 7.01
CA SER A 262 -21.72 14.38 7.33
C SER A 262 -22.59 14.57 6.08
N LYS A 263 -23.90 14.36 6.21
CA LYS A 263 -24.86 14.69 5.14
C LYS A 263 -25.07 16.21 5.01
N ASN A 264 -24.77 16.97 6.06
CA ASN A 264 -24.76 18.43 5.99
C ASN A 264 -23.46 18.87 5.31
N LYS A 265 -23.58 19.57 4.17
CA LYS A 265 -22.44 19.97 3.33
C LYS A 265 -21.44 20.87 4.07
N ASN A 266 -21.90 21.76 4.94
CA ASN A 266 -21.02 22.66 5.70
C ASN A 266 -20.22 21.86 6.74
N ILE A 267 -20.88 20.96 7.48
CA ILE A 267 -20.20 20.06 8.43
C ILE A 267 -19.24 19.12 7.71
N ALA A 268 -19.58 18.63 6.51
CA ALA A 268 -18.68 17.80 5.71
C ALA A 268 -17.45 18.57 5.24
N ALA A 269 -17.61 19.83 4.83
CA ALA A 269 -16.49 20.70 4.46
C ALA A 269 -15.57 21.01 5.65
N ASP A 270 -16.14 21.21 6.84
CA ASP A 270 -15.36 21.34 8.07
C ASP A 270 -14.64 20.04 8.43
N GLN A 271 -15.32 18.90 8.30
CA GLN A 271 -14.72 17.59 8.53
C GLN A 271 -13.49 17.38 7.63
N GLU A 272 -13.59 17.71 6.35
CA GLU A 272 -12.47 17.63 5.40
C GLU A 272 -11.32 18.57 5.80
N ALA A 273 -11.63 19.81 6.17
CA ALA A 273 -10.62 20.76 6.61
C ALA A 273 -9.88 20.28 7.86
N LEU A 274 -10.61 19.75 8.86
CA LEU A 274 -10.03 19.30 10.13
C LEU A 274 -9.19 18.02 9.97
N ILE A 275 -9.66 17.02 9.21
CA ILE A 275 -8.83 15.82 8.98
C ILE A 275 -7.56 16.17 8.20
N ALA A 276 -7.65 17.11 7.26
CA ALA A 276 -6.49 17.55 6.49
C ALA A 276 -5.40 18.15 7.38
N GLU A 277 -5.75 18.90 8.43
CA GLU A 277 -4.79 19.40 9.41
C GLU A 277 -4.05 18.28 10.16
N ILE A 278 -4.79 17.26 10.63
CA ILE A 278 -4.21 16.11 11.32
C ILE A 278 -3.23 15.37 10.39
N VAL A 279 -3.65 15.13 9.15
CA VAL A 279 -2.85 14.42 8.14
C VAL A 279 -1.59 15.20 7.78
N VAL A 280 -1.71 16.52 7.56
CA VAL A 280 -0.56 17.39 7.28
C VAL A 280 0.41 17.39 8.45
N GLN A 281 -0.10 17.47 9.69
CA GLN A 281 0.75 17.48 10.87
C GLN A 281 1.58 16.21 11.02
N VAL A 282 0.98 15.03 10.80
CA VAL A 282 1.72 13.76 10.85
C VAL A 282 2.81 13.71 9.76
N ASN A 283 2.47 14.05 8.52
CA ASN A 283 3.43 14.00 7.42
C ASN A 283 4.56 15.03 7.59
N ARG A 284 4.22 16.26 8.01
CA ARG A 284 5.18 17.33 8.27
C ARG A 284 6.18 16.93 9.35
N LEU A 285 5.69 16.42 10.48
CA LEU A 285 6.55 16.05 11.61
C LEU A 285 7.42 14.84 11.26
N GLY A 286 6.85 13.79 10.67
CA GLY A 286 7.59 12.62 10.20
C GLY A 286 8.70 13.01 9.22
N HIS A 287 8.37 13.79 8.19
CA HIS A 287 9.34 14.27 7.20
C HIS A 287 10.44 15.11 7.86
N THR A 288 10.05 16.07 8.71
CA THR A 288 11.00 16.99 9.36
C THR A 288 12.00 16.23 10.22
N GLU A 289 11.53 15.28 11.04
CA GLU A 289 12.42 14.49 11.90
C GLU A 289 13.29 13.52 11.08
N ILE A 290 12.75 12.87 10.04
CA ILE A 290 13.55 12.05 9.11
C ILE A 290 14.67 12.88 8.49
N ARG A 291 14.37 14.07 7.95
CA ARG A 291 15.35 14.90 7.25
C ARG A 291 16.45 15.47 8.15
N LYS A 292 16.30 15.46 9.48
CA LYS A 292 17.41 15.76 10.41
C LYS A 292 18.48 14.67 10.44
N VAL A 293 18.11 13.43 10.11
CA VAL A 293 18.99 12.25 10.23
C VAL A 293 19.36 11.67 8.86
N ASP A 294 18.44 11.75 7.89
CA ASP A 294 18.57 11.15 6.57
C ASP A 294 18.04 12.08 5.46
N SER A 295 18.97 12.56 4.64
CA SER A 295 18.70 13.41 3.49
C SER A 295 18.62 12.66 2.15
N ASN A 296 18.80 11.33 2.16
CA ASN A 296 19.00 10.52 0.97
C ASN A 296 17.75 9.71 0.58
N HIS A 297 17.15 9.01 1.54
CA HIS A 297 16.03 8.11 1.25
C HIS A 297 14.70 8.84 1.06
N MET A 298 13.81 8.25 0.27
CA MET A 298 12.47 8.79 0.05
C MET A 298 11.60 8.71 1.30
N VAL A 299 10.69 9.68 1.44
CA VAL A 299 9.57 9.66 2.38
C VAL A 299 8.30 9.29 1.63
N LEU A 300 7.76 8.11 1.92
CA LEU A 300 6.62 7.51 1.21
C LEU A 300 5.28 7.86 1.88
N GLY A 301 5.30 8.51 3.05
CA GLY A 301 4.10 8.91 3.77
C GLY A 301 3.26 7.73 4.25
N CYS A 302 1.93 7.89 4.24
CA CYS A 302 0.98 6.84 4.61
C CYS A 302 0.48 6.07 3.37
N TYR A 303 0.32 4.76 3.50
CA TYR A 303 -0.36 3.94 2.50
C TYR A 303 -1.86 3.97 2.75
N VAL A 304 -2.60 4.73 1.95
CA VAL A 304 -4.01 5.05 2.21
C VAL A 304 -4.96 4.44 1.19
N LYS A 305 -6.19 4.12 1.58
CA LYS A 305 -7.21 3.71 0.62
C LYS A 305 -7.50 4.89 -0.33
N GLY A 306 -7.78 4.62 -1.60
CA GLY A 306 -7.90 5.68 -2.61
C GLY A 306 -8.94 6.76 -2.30
N VAL A 307 -9.99 6.41 -1.53
CA VAL A 307 -11.05 7.35 -1.10
C VAL A 307 -10.72 8.11 0.21
N THR A 308 -9.57 7.85 0.83
CA THR A 308 -9.20 8.47 2.12
C THR A 308 -8.72 9.90 1.95
N TYR A 309 -7.95 10.19 0.90
CA TYR A 309 -7.41 11.52 0.63
C TYR A 309 -8.08 12.11 -0.61
N SER A 310 -8.54 13.34 -0.48
CA SER A 310 -8.92 14.18 -1.60
C SER A 310 -7.68 14.63 -2.38
N ALA A 311 -7.87 15.10 -3.62
CA ALA A 311 -6.79 15.69 -4.41
C ALA A 311 -6.15 16.90 -3.70
N GLU A 312 -6.96 17.73 -3.04
CA GLU A 312 -6.47 18.84 -2.23
C GLU A 312 -5.57 18.36 -1.09
N LEU A 313 -5.98 17.31 -0.37
CA LEU A 313 -5.18 16.77 0.72
C LEU A 313 -3.84 16.21 0.23
N TRP A 314 -3.81 15.51 -0.91
CA TRP A 314 -2.56 15.09 -1.54
C TRP A 314 -1.65 16.29 -1.86
N ASN A 315 -2.20 17.36 -2.45
CA ASN A 315 -1.44 18.59 -2.73
C ASN A 315 -0.86 19.19 -1.45
N ARG A 316 -1.64 19.23 -0.36
CA ARG A 316 -1.19 19.80 0.92
C ARG A 316 -0.03 19.03 1.57
N ILE A 317 0.09 17.73 1.32
CA ILE A 317 1.19 16.92 1.88
C ILE A 317 2.37 16.75 0.93
N THR A 318 2.26 17.19 -0.33
CA THR A 318 3.31 17.11 -1.36
C THR A 318 4.70 17.60 -0.88
N PRO A 319 4.83 18.67 -0.07
CA PRO A 319 6.13 19.09 0.46
C PRO A 319 6.83 18.10 1.41
N TYR A 320 6.14 17.03 1.83
CA TYR A 320 6.59 16.10 2.86
C TYR A 320 6.69 14.65 2.39
N ILE A 321 6.42 14.39 1.11
CA ILE A 321 6.44 13.04 0.51
C ILE A 321 7.10 13.10 -0.88
N ASP A 322 7.68 11.98 -1.29
CA ASP A 322 8.30 11.82 -2.62
C ASP A 322 7.42 11.01 -3.58
N VAL A 323 6.38 10.33 -3.07
CA VAL A 323 5.52 9.40 -3.81
C VAL A 323 4.08 9.48 -3.30
N LEU A 324 3.11 9.50 -4.22
CA LEU A 324 1.69 9.32 -3.91
C LEU A 324 1.40 7.82 -3.74
N ALA A 325 0.93 7.39 -2.58
CA ALA A 325 0.83 5.95 -2.25
C ALA A 325 -0.60 5.44 -2.01
N PRO A 326 -1.55 5.57 -2.97
CA PRO A 326 -2.87 4.96 -2.82
C PRO A 326 -2.75 3.43 -2.85
N GLN A 327 -3.53 2.76 -2.02
CA GLN A 327 -3.48 1.31 -1.90
C GLN A 327 -4.06 0.59 -3.12
N HIS A 328 -4.99 1.19 -3.86
CA HIS A 328 -5.63 0.54 -5.01
C HIS A 328 -6.13 1.54 -6.05
N PHE A 329 -6.36 1.04 -7.27
CA PHE A 329 -7.12 1.77 -8.29
C PHE A 329 -8.53 2.06 -7.77
N SER A 330 -8.83 3.34 -7.56
CA SER A 330 -10.14 3.82 -7.13
C SER A 330 -11.01 4.16 -8.33
N GLU A 331 -12.29 3.81 -8.28
CA GLU A 331 -13.26 4.19 -9.31
C GLU A 331 -13.59 5.69 -9.24
N THR A 332 -13.55 6.27 -8.04
CA THR A 332 -14.03 7.65 -7.78
C THR A 332 -12.93 8.65 -7.48
N HIS A 333 -11.75 8.19 -7.10
CA HIS A 333 -10.60 9.03 -6.72
C HIS A 333 -9.38 8.59 -7.54
N LYS A 334 -9.41 8.87 -8.84
CA LYS A 334 -8.32 8.54 -9.76
C LYS A 334 -7.07 9.33 -9.35
N ILE A 335 -5.92 8.66 -9.30
CA ILE A 335 -4.67 9.27 -8.84
C ILE A 335 -3.92 10.01 -9.95
N ASN A 336 -4.12 9.65 -11.22
CA ASN A 336 -3.42 10.28 -12.35
C ASN A 336 -3.56 11.82 -12.39
N PRO A 337 -4.76 12.41 -12.17
CA PRO A 337 -4.87 13.87 -12.07
C PRO A 337 -4.05 14.46 -10.92
N VAL A 338 -3.90 13.74 -9.81
CA VAL A 338 -3.07 14.17 -8.68
C VAL A 338 -1.58 14.09 -9.02
N VAL A 339 -1.15 13.07 -9.77
CA VAL A 339 0.22 12.97 -10.31
C VAL A 339 0.53 14.18 -11.20
N GLU A 340 -0.42 14.56 -12.07
CA GLU A 340 -0.28 15.74 -12.93
C GLU A 340 -0.16 17.04 -12.12
N THR A 341 -1.03 17.27 -11.13
CA THR A 341 -1.03 18.52 -10.35
C THR A 341 0.12 18.64 -9.37
N THR A 342 0.56 17.52 -8.77
CA THR A 342 1.65 17.52 -7.77
C THR A 342 3.02 17.39 -8.40
N GLY A 343 3.12 16.78 -9.59
CA GLY A 343 4.40 16.40 -10.19
C GLY A 343 5.10 15.24 -9.45
N LEU A 344 4.40 14.48 -8.61
CA LEU A 344 4.93 13.30 -7.93
C LEU A 344 4.39 12.00 -8.57
N PRO A 345 5.20 10.93 -8.67
CA PRO A 345 4.71 9.64 -9.17
C PRO A 345 3.80 8.92 -8.19
N ALA A 346 3.08 7.92 -8.70
CA ALA A 346 2.23 7.05 -7.89
C ALA A 346 2.84 5.65 -7.65
N LEU A 347 2.61 5.11 -6.45
CA LEU A 347 2.83 3.71 -6.07
C LEU A 347 1.49 3.10 -5.65
N LEU A 348 1.09 1.98 -6.26
CA LEU A 348 0.00 1.20 -5.70
C LEU A 348 0.48 0.42 -4.48
N SER A 349 0.20 0.93 -3.27
CA SER A 349 0.88 0.49 -2.05
C SER A 349 0.29 -0.74 -1.36
N ASP A 350 -0.89 -1.22 -1.76
CA ASP A 350 -1.51 -2.42 -1.20
C ASP A 350 -2.65 -2.98 -2.10
N GLN A 351 -2.32 -3.22 -3.38
CA GLN A 351 -3.31 -3.55 -4.40
C GLN A 351 -3.83 -4.97 -4.23
N VAL A 352 -5.11 -5.09 -3.87
CA VAL A 352 -5.80 -6.37 -3.72
C VAL A 352 -6.03 -7.00 -5.09
N PHE A 353 -5.75 -8.30 -5.23
CA PHE A 353 -5.91 -9.04 -6.49
C PHE A 353 -6.81 -10.29 -6.34
N GLY A 354 -7.77 -10.23 -5.41
CA GLY A 354 -8.77 -11.28 -5.21
C GLY A 354 -8.42 -12.22 -4.06
N ASN A 355 -9.15 -12.10 -2.95
CA ASN A 355 -9.02 -12.99 -1.80
C ASN A 355 -9.98 -14.17 -1.94
N VAL A 356 -9.46 -15.38 -1.83
CA VAL A 356 -10.24 -16.62 -1.75
C VAL A 356 -10.29 -17.05 -0.29
N TYR A 357 -11.49 -17.08 0.30
CA TYR A 357 -11.67 -17.39 1.71
C TYR A 357 -12.31 -18.78 1.90
N PRO A 358 -11.93 -19.52 2.96
CA PRO A 358 -12.65 -20.73 3.35
C PRO A 358 -14.09 -20.39 3.76
N GLU A 359 -14.98 -21.38 3.62
CA GLU A 359 -16.41 -21.21 3.91
C GLU A 359 -16.69 -20.72 5.33
N ALA A 360 -15.92 -21.20 6.32
CA ALA A 360 -16.02 -20.78 7.71
C ALA A 360 -15.88 -19.26 7.89
N LEU A 361 -14.98 -18.61 7.13
CA LEU A 361 -14.82 -17.15 7.16
C LEU A 361 -15.91 -16.41 6.39
N LEU A 362 -16.35 -16.95 5.25
CA LEU A 362 -17.45 -16.38 4.47
C LEU A 362 -18.75 -16.34 5.28
N ARG A 363 -19.03 -17.39 6.08
CA ARG A 363 -20.19 -17.46 6.99
C ARG A 363 -20.20 -16.32 8.01
N LEU A 364 -19.03 -15.97 8.55
CA LEU A 364 -18.88 -14.88 9.52
C LEU A 364 -18.97 -13.47 8.91
N GLY A 365 -18.97 -13.35 7.58
CA GLY A 365 -18.99 -12.07 6.87
C GLY A 365 -17.70 -11.24 7.03
N ARG A 366 -16.60 -11.85 7.51
CA ARG A 366 -15.30 -11.19 7.75
C ARG A 366 -14.35 -11.33 6.54
N THR A 367 -14.86 -11.12 5.34
CA THR A 367 -14.16 -11.43 4.09
C THR A 367 -14.09 -10.21 3.16
N PRO A 368 -13.16 -9.26 3.39
CA PRO A 368 -13.01 -8.11 2.52
C PRO A 368 -12.44 -8.49 1.14
N GLY A 369 -13.06 -7.97 0.08
CA GLY A 369 -12.68 -8.22 -1.32
C GLY A 369 -12.64 -9.71 -1.73
N PRO A 370 -13.68 -10.52 -1.43
CA PRO A 370 -13.67 -11.93 -1.74
C PRO A 370 -13.94 -12.18 -3.23
N VAL A 371 -13.19 -13.08 -3.84
CA VAL A 371 -13.46 -13.62 -5.18
C VAL A 371 -13.92 -15.07 -5.08
N PRO A 372 -14.62 -15.59 -6.12
CA PRO A 372 -15.23 -16.91 -6.02
C PRO A 372 -14.21 -18.05 -5.86
N ASP A 373 -13.11 -18.05 -6.61
CA ASP A 373 -12.05 -19.07 -6.45
C ASP A 373 -10.64 -18.60 -6.90
N HIS A 374 -9.68 -19.53 -6.93
CA HIS A 374 -8.30 -19.25 -7.35
C HIS A 374 -8.12 -19.04 -8.86
N LEU A 375 -9.03 -19.49 -9.73
CA LEU A 375 -9.06 -19.06 -11.13
C LEU A 375 -9.43 -17.58 -11.22
N ASP A 376 -10.42 -17.12 -10.46
CA ASP A 376 -10.82 -15.71 -10.45
C ASP A 376 -9.72 -14.80 -9.90
N ARG A 377 -9.01 -15.26 -8.86
CA ARG A 377 -7.80 -14.58 -8.35
C ARG A 377 -6.74 -14.40 -9.46
N ARG A 378 -6.55 -15.43 -10.30
CA ARG A 378 -5.62 -15.38 -11.43
C ARG A 378 -6.08 -14.41 -12.52
N VAL A 379 -7.37 -14.37 -12.81
CA VAL A 379 -7.97 -13.39 -13.75
C VAL A 379 -7.72 -11.96 -13.26
N LEU A 380 -7.98 -11.67 -11.98
CA LEU A 380 -7.72 -10.32 -11.45
C LEU A 380 -6.24 -9.94 -11.49
N TYR A 381 -5.33 -10.87 -11.16
CA TYR A 381 -3.89 -10.60 -11.24
C TYR A 381 -3.47 -10.25 -12.68
N HIS A 382 -3.97 -11.00 -13.67
CA HIS A 382 -3.73 -10.77 -15.09
C HIS A 382 -4.22 -9.41 -15.58
N LEU A 383 -5.44 -9.01 -15.21
CA LEU A 383 -6.02 -7.71 -15.58
C LEU A 383 -5.25 -6.55 -14.91
N LEU A 384 -4.94 -6.69 -13.62
CA LEU A 384 -4.17 -5.70 -12.88
C LEU A 384 -2.78 -5.50 -13.47
N SER A 385 -2.11 -6.59 -13.85
CA SER A 385 -0.76 -6.56 -14.44
C SER A 385 -0.74 -5.77 -15.75
N ARG A 386 -1.75 -5.96 -16.62
CA ARG A 386 -1.92 -5.17 -17.84
C ARG A 386 -2.17 -3.70 -17.55
N ARG A 387 -3.11 -3.42 -16.66
CA ARG A 387 -3.47 -2.05 -16.30
C ARG A 387 -2.29 -1.28 -15.72
N LEU A 388 -1.47 -1.92 -14.88
CA LEU A 388 -0.31 -1.33 -14.25
C LEU A 388 0.82 -1.05 -15.25
N ALA A 389 1.19 -2.05 -16.06
CA ALA A 389 2.30 -1.90 -16.98
C ALA A 389 2.06 -0.80 -18.03
N ALA A 390 0.79 -0.60 -18.41
CA ALA A 390 0.37 0.39 -19.39
C ALA A 390 0.54 1.85 -18.92
N ASP A 391 0.56 2.11 -17.61
CA ASP A 391 0.44 3.46 -17.06
C ASP A 391 1.81 4.11 -16.77
N PRO A 392 2.13 5.27 -17.37
CA PRO A 392 3.41 5.95 -17.16
C PRO A 392 3.50 6.67 -15.82
N ASP A 393 2.41 6.85 -15.07
CA ASP A 393 2.40 7.59 -13.81
C ASP A 393 2.85 6.75 -12.60
N PHE A 394 2.84 5.42 -12.76
CA PHE A 394 3.19 4.49 -11.71
C PHE A 394 4.65 4.05 -11.77
N ILE A 395 5.27 3.98 -10.61
CA ILE A 395 6.66 3.51 -10.42
C ILE A 395 6.74 2.10 -9.83
N GLY A 396 5.60 1.55 -9.42
CA GLY A 396 5.54 0.23 -8.81
C GLY A 396 4.16 -0.14 -8.29
N VAL A 397 4.10 -1.36 -7.79
CA VAL A 397 2.94 -1.96 -7.13
C VAL A 397 3.42 -2.84 -5.98
N SER A 398 2.69 -2.81 -4.87
CA SER A 398 2.72 -3.81 -3.82
C SER A 398 1.42 -4.59 -3.86
N PHE A 399 1.50 -5.86 -4.26
CA PHE A 399 0.34 -6.74 -4.32
C PHE A 399 -0.02 -7.22 -2.91
N CYS A 400 -1.28 -7.01 -2.51
CA CYS A 400 -1.78 -7.38 -1.19
C CYS A 400 -2.02 -8.89 -1.09
N ALA A 401 -1.00 -9.62 -0.66
CA ALA A 401 -1.10 -11.02 -0.27
C ALA A 401 -0.04 -11.38 0.77
N CYS A 402 -0.24 -12.50 1.43
CA CYS A 402 0.80 -13.17 2.19
C CYS A 402 1.50 -14.19 1.30
N LEU A 403 2.68 -14.65 1.70
CA LEU A 403 3.36 -15.69 0.92
C LEU A 403 2.68 -17.06 1.11
N HIS A 404 2.30 -17.36 2.35
CA HIS A 404 1.59 -18.58 2.76
C HIS A 404 0.15 -18.27 3.16
N ASP A 405 -0.70 -19.29 3.08
CA ASP A 405 -2.03 -19.23 3.65
C ASP A 405 -1.96 -19.02 5.16
N ASN A 406 -2.78 -18.11 5.64
CA ASN A 406 -2.88 -17.78 7.06
C ASN A 406 -4.10 -18.39 7.75
N SER A 407 -4.83 -19.28 7.07
CA SER A 407 -5.99 -19.98 7.64
C SER A 407 -6.05 -21.40 7.09
N HIS A 408 -6.40 -22.36 7.94
CA HIS A 408 -6.66 -23.72 7.51
C HIS A 408 -7.99 -23.80 6.75
N THR A 409 -8.15 -24.79 5.87
CA THR A 409 -9.37 -25.04 5.09
C THR A 409 -10.64 -25.22 5.94
N VAL A 410 -10.51 -25.60 7.22
CA VAL A 410 -11.62 -25.92 8.12
C VAL A 410 -11.72 -25.02 9.36
N ALA A 411 -10.71 -24.18 9.62
CA ALA A 411 -10.66 -23.32 10.79
C ALA A 411 -10.22 -21.90 10.40
N ALA A 412 -11.01 -20.92 10.83
CA ALA A 412 -10.74 -19.52 10.60
C ALA A 412 -9.52 -19.04 11.41
N TYR A 413 -8.66 -18.25 10.77
CA TYR A 413 -7.76 -17.31 11.45
C TYR A 413 -8.22 -15.89 11.16
N ASP A 414 -7.86 -14.95 12.05
CA ASP A 414 -8.38 -13.58 12.13
C ASP A 414 -8.46 -12.77 10.81
N ARG A 415 -7.66 -13.08 9.79
CA ARG A 415 -7.66 -12.36 8.50
C ARG A 415 -7.81 -13.23 7.25
N GLY A 416 -7.53 -14.53 7.29
CA GLY A 416 -7.77 -15.49 6.20
C GLY A 416 -7.23 -15.15 4.80
N GLN A 417 -6.23 -14.28 4.68
CA GLN A 417 -5.68 -13.92 3.37
C GLN A 417 -4.90 -15.10 2.77
N PRO A 418 -5.25 -15.57 1.55
CA PRO A 418 -4.58 -16.71 0.95
C PRO A 418 -3.23 -16.34 0.35
N GLY A 419 -2.27 -17.24 0.51
CA GLY A 419 -0.94 -17.13 -0.07
C GLY A 419 -0.83 -17.74 -1.47
N PHE A 420 0.40 -17.82 -1.95
CA PHE A 420 0.79 -18.62 -3.12
C PHE A 420 1.12 -20.06 -2.73
N PHE A 421 1.43 -20.26 -1.45
CA PHE A 421 1.71 -21.55 -0.84
C PHE A 421 0.67 -21.85 0.24
N THR A 422 0.36 -23.13 0.45
CA THR A 422 -0.49 -23.57 1.57
C THR A 422 0.22 -23.35 2.90
N ILE A 423 -0.49 -23.59 4.01
CA ILE A 423 0.09 -23.54 5.36
C ILE A 423 1.23 -24.55 5.53
N ASP A 424 1.18 -25.67 4.80
CA ASP A 424 2.17 -26.75 4.75
C ASP A 424 3.26 -26.49 3.69
N ASN A 425 3.35 -25.26 3.19
CA ASN A 425 4.34 -24.82 2.22
C ASN A 425 4.21 -25.48 0.83
N GLU A 426 3.06 -26.07 0.52
CA GLU A 426 2.80 -26.67 -0.79
C GLU A 426 2.46 -25.59 -1.82
N PRO A 427 3.01 -25.65 -3.05
CA PRO A 427 2.77 -24.64 -4.06
C PRO A 427 1.36 -24.72 -4.64
N ARG A 428 0.71 -23.56 -4.83
CA ARG A 428 -0.48 -23.44 -5.70
C ARG A 428 0.00 -23.24 -7.14
N SER A 429 0.55 -24.29 -7.76
CA SER A 429 1.34 -24.19 -9.00
C SER A 429 0.70 -23.34 -10.09
N ARG A 430 -0.59 -23.53 -10.39
CA ARG A 430 -1.27 -22.73 -11.43
C ARG A 430 -1.36 -21.23 -11.12
N THR A 431 -1.44 -20.87 -9.83
CA THR A 431 -1.40 -19.46 -9.38
C THR A 431 0.01 -18.92 -9.48
N ILE A 432 1.01 -19.71 -9.07
CA ILE A 432 2.43 -19.39 -9.19
C ILE A 432 2.80 -19.14 -10.66
N ASP A 433 2.46 -20.06 -11.56
CA ASP A 433 2.72 -19.94 -13.00
C ASP A 433 2.11 -18.67 -13.59
N THR A 434 0.91 -18.30 -13.14
CA THR A 434 0.25 -17.06 -13.57
C THR A 434 1.01 -15.85 -13.05
N VAL A 435 1.36 -15.84 -11.77
CA VAL A 435 2.05 -14.69 -11.14
C VAL A 435 3.41 -14.45 -11.79
N ILE A 436 4.19 -15.52 -12.02
CA ILE A 436 5.48 -15.44 -12.73
C ILE A 436 5.26 -14.80 -14.10
N LYS A 437 4.37 -15.38 -14.90
CA LYS A 437 4.07 -14.89 -16.26
C LYS A 437 3.62 -13.42 -16.28
N GLU A 438 2.75 -13.03 -15.35
CA GLU A 438 2.19 -11.69 -15.36
C GLU A 438 3.16 -10.66 -14.75
N ASN A 439 4.03 -11.05 -13.81
CA ASN A 439 5.13 -10.20 -13.35
C ASN A 439 6.19 -9.99 -14.43
N ASP A 440 6.56 -11.05 -15.16
CA ASP A 440 7.43 -10.95 -16.33
C ASP A 440 6.80 -9.99 -17.37
N TYR A 441 5.50 -10.12 -17.62
CA TYR A 441 4.77 -9.20 -18.50
C TYR A 441 4.86 -7.74 -18.02
N ILE A 442 4.64 -7.46 -16.73
CA ILE A 442 4.81 -6.10 -16.19
C ILE A 442 6.23 -5.62 -16.49
N TYR A 443 7.24 -6.40 -16.12
CA TYR A 443 8.64 -6.04 -16.24
C TYR A 443 9.06 -5.76 -17.69
N GLU A 444 8.53 -6.53 -18.64
CA GLU A 444 8.76 -6.31 -20.07
C GLU A 444 8.04 -5.05 -20.60
N GLN A 445 6.78 -4.84 -20.21
CA GLN A 445 5.92 -3.83 -20.82
C GLN A 445 6.03 -2.44 -20.19
N VAL A 446 6.54 -2.29 -18.96
CA VAL A 446 6.66 -0.96 -18.31
C VAL A 446 7.52 0.02 -19.11
N ARG A 447 8.46 -0.46 -19.93
CA ARG A 447 9.25 0.38 -20.86
C ARG A 447 8.47 0.91 -22.06
N ARG A 448 7.23 0.46 -22.27
CA ARG A 448 6.38 0.77 -23.42
C ARG A 448 4.98 1.20 -22.92
N PRO A 449 4.87 2.37 -22.26
CA PRO A 449 3.59 2.85 -21.76
C PRO A 449 2.59 2.99 -22.91
N MET A 450 1.31 2.77 -22.59
CA MET A 450 0.23 2.89 -23.56
C MET A 450 -0.40 4.29 -23.51
N ASN A 451 -1.19 4.62 -24.53
CA ASN A 451 -1.97 5.86 -24.50
C ASN A 451 -3.16 5.77 -23.53
N GLU A 452 -3.71 6.93 -23.16
CA GLU A 452 -4.81 7.07 -22.20
C GLU A 452 -6.06 6.25 -22.58
N THR A 453 -6.36 6.11 -23.88
CA THR A 453 -7.53 5.34 -24.34
C THR A 453 -7.36 3.84 -24.05
N ALA A 454 -6.16 3.30 -24.26
CA ALA A 454 -5.85 1.92 -23.94
C ALA A 454 -5.82 1.70 -22.41
N ILE A 455 -5.22 2.62 -21.67
CA ILE A 455 -5.20 2.60 -20.19
C ILE A 455 -6.64 2.57 -19.65
N LYS A 456 -7.51 3.47 -20.13
CA LYS A 456 -8.90 3.54 -19.70
C LYS A 456 -9.65 2.23 -19.96
N ARG A 457 -9.44 1.60 -21.12
CA ARG A 457 -10.08 0.31 -21.45
C ARG A 457 -9.71 -0.79 -20.46
N LEU A 458 -8.41 -0.90 -20.12
CA LEU A 458 -7.92 -1.86 -19.13
C LEU A 458 -8.47 -1.56 -17.73
N ASP A 459 -8.64 -0.27 -17.41
CA ASP A 459 -9.21 0.17 -16.14
C ASP A 459 -10.69 -0.22 -16.03
N ASP A 460 -11.47 0.08 -17.07
CA ASP A 460 -12.88 -0.26 -17.16
C ASP A 460 -13.08 -1.79 -17.05
N GLU A 461 -12.30 -2.59 -17.78
CA GLU A 461 -12.36 -4.06 -17.76
C GLU A 461 -12.04 -4.64 -16.37
N TYR A 462 -11.01 -4.11 -15.69
CA TYR A 462 -10.68 -4.50 -14.32
C TYR A 462 -11.81 -4.18 -13.34
N HIS A 463 -12.37 -2.97 -13.42
CA HIS A 463 -13.44 -2.53 -12.51
C HIS A 463 -14.76 -3.27 -12.74
N GLU A 464 -15.13 -3.51 -13.99
CA GLU A 464 -16.32 -4.30 -14.36
C GLU A 464 -16.21 -5.74 -13.83
N THR A 465 -15.06 -6.39 -14.07
CA THR A 465 -14.79 -7.75 -13.57
C THR A 465 -14.89 -7.81 -12.04
N ASN A 466 -14.29 -6.84 -11.35
CA ASN A 466 -14.34 -6.76 -9.89
C ASN A 466 -15.78 -6.53 -9.38
N ALA A 467 -16.60 -5.75 -10.08
CA ALA A 467 -18.01 -5.57 -9.75
C ALA A 467 -18.81 -6.88 -9.86
N HIS A 468 -18.58 -7.68 -10.91
CA HIS A 468 -19.19 -9.00 -11.06
C HIS A 468 -18.81 -9.94 -9.90
N TYR A 469 -17.54 -9.97 -9.49
CA TYR A 469 -17.12 -10.78 -8.35
C TYR A 469 -17.72 -10.31 -7.03
N ARG A 470 -17.84 -8.99 -6.79
CA ARG A 470 -18.55 -8.46 -5.62
C ARG A 470 -20.00 -8.94 -5.58
N ALA A 471 -20.70 -8.94 -6.72
CA ALA A 471 -22.08 -9.41 -6.81
C ALA A 471 -22.20 -10.92 -6.50
N ILE A 472 -21.36 -11.75 -7.10
CA ILE A 472 -21.35 -13.21 -6.87
C ILE A 472 -21.03 -13.51 -5.40
N SER A 473 -19.99 -12.89 -4.84
CA SER A 473 -19.61 -13.10 -3.45
C SER A 473 -20.72 -12.66 -2.49
N GLY A 474 -21.42 -11.57 -2.78
CA GLY A 474 -22.58 -11.14 -1.99
C GLY A 474 -23.75 -12.12 -2.01
N GLN A 475 -23.95 -12.86 -3.11
CA GLN A 475 -24.91 -13.97 -3.16
C GLN A 475 -24.44 -15.16 -2.31
N ARG A 476 -23.16 -15.54 -2.41
CA ARG A 476 -22.58 -16.64 -1.61
C ARG A 476 -22.69 -16.39 -0.12
N THR A 477 -22.32 -15.20 0.36
CA THR A 477 -22.44 -14.85 1.78
C THR A 477 -23.89 -14.94 2.26
N ARG A 478 -24.87 -14.46 1.48
CA ARG A 478 -26.29 -14.57 1.84
C ARG A 478 -26.75 -16.03 1.93
N PHE A 479 -26.37 -16.87 0.97
CA PHE A 479 -26.70 -18.29 0.98
C PHE A 479 -26.14 -18.99 2.24
N LEU A 480 -24.86 -18.76 2.54
CA LEU A 480 -24.17 -19.36 3.69
C LEU A 480 -24.69 -18.88 5.05
N GLN A 481 -25.30 -17.69 5.11
CA GLN A 481 -25.92 -17.16 6.32
C GLN A 481 -27.37 -17.64 6.50
N GLN A 482 -28.06 -18.04 5.42
CA GLN A 482 -29.42 -18.57 5.47
C GLN A 482 -29.48 -19.99 6.03
N THR A 483 -28.47 -20.82 5.78
CA THR A 483 -28.39 -22.21 6.26
C THR A 483 -28.15 -22.36 7.78
N ASN A 484 -28.04 -21.25 8.51
CA ASN A 484 -27.94 -21.19 9.98
C ASN A 484 -29.22 -20.65 10.66
N ARG A 485 -30.31 -20.43 9.90
CA ARG A 485 -31.67 -20.26 10.43
C ARG A 485 -32.45 -21.54 10.22
#